data_AF-A0A2V9JU71-F1
#
_entry.id   AF-A0A2V9JU71-F1
#
_cell.length_a   1.000
_cell.length_b   1.000
_cell.length_c   1.000
_cell.angle_alpha   90.00
_cell.angle_beta   90.00
_cell.angle_gamma   90.00
#
_symmetry.space_group_name_H-M   'P 1'
#
loop_
_entity.id
_entity.type
_entity.pdbx_description
1 polymer ?
#
loop_
_entity_poly.entity_id
_entity_poly.type
_entity_poly.pdbx_seq_one_letter_code
_entity_poly.pdbx_strand_id
1 'polypeptide(L)' 'QRKVYLDGFWIDKTEVTNQQYQKFVQATGHRTALYWLDGKLPTGQET' A
#
# COMPACT_ATOMS: atom_id res chain seq x y z
N GLN A 1 -4.85 -4.55 -31.40
CA GLN A 1 -4.96 -3.33 -30.57
C GLN A 1 -6.43 -3.03 -30.33
N ARG A 2 -6.85 -2.68 -29.10
CA ARG A 2 -8.24 -2.34 -28.75
C ARG A 2 -8.31 -0.91 -28.22
N LYS A 3 -9.28 -0.12 -28.68
CA LYS A 3 -9.55 1.24 -28.14
C LYS A 3 -10.47 1.12 -26.92
N VAL A 4 -10.16 1.90 -25.89
CA VAL A 4 -10.94 2.00 -24.65
C VAL A 4 -11.07 3.48 -24.30
N TYR A 5 -12.24 3.88 -23.80
CA TYR A 5 -12.51 5.24 -23.32
C TYR A 5 -12.55 5.23 -21.79
N LEU A 6 -11.85 6.18 -21.16
CA LEU A 6 -11.85 6.38 -19.71
C LEU A 6 -12.31 7.81 -19.40
N ASP A 7 -13.12 7.94 -18.36
CA ASP A 7 -13.42 9.22 -17.73
C ASP A 7 -12.22 9.73 -16.92
N GLY A 8 -12.27 11.00 -16.52
CA GLY A 8 -11.23 11.58 -15.65
C GLY A 8 -11.20 10.89 -14.28
N PHE A 9 -10.01 10.48 -13.85
CA PHE A 9 -9.76 9.88 -12.55
C PHE A 9 -8.50 10.45 -11.92
N TRP A 10 -8.36 10.26 -10.61
CA TRP A 10 -7.16 10.63 -9.87
C TRP A 10 -6.30 9.39 -9.65
N ILE A 11 -4.99 9.59 -9.71
CA ILE A 11 -4.00 8.61 -9.30
C ILE A 11 -2.99 9.32 -8.43
N ASP A 12 -2.61 8.68 -7.33
CA ASP A 12 -1.58 9.23 -6.47
C ASP A 12 -0.26 9.30 -7.22
N LYS A 13 0.49 10.38 -6.99
CA LYS A 13 1.79 10.60 -7.62
C LYS A 13 2.85 9.62 -7.10
N THR A 14 2.67 9.13 -5.88
CA THR A 14 3.63 8.28 -5.17
C THR A 14 2.95 7.01 -4.70
N GLU A 15 3.72 5.95 -4.55
CA GLU A 15 3.25 4.69 -3.99
C GLU A 15 2.87 4.85 -2.51
N VAL A 16 2.03 3.93 -2.03
CA VAL A 16 1.70 3.83 -0.60
C VAL A 16 2.89 3.25 0.13
N THR A 17 3.38 3.97 1.14
CA THR A 17 4.54 3.53 1.92
C THR A 17 4.17 2.40 2.87
N ASN A 18 5.15 1.58 3.27
CA ASN A 18 4.90 0.52 4.25
C ASN A 18 4.43 1.07 5.60
N GLN A 19 4.88 2.27 5.98
CA GLN A 19 4.39 2.95 7.18
C GLN A 19 2.91 3.33 7.05
N GLN A 20 2.47 3.81 5.89
CA GLN A 20 1.06 4.11 5.64
C GLN A 20 0.21 2.83 5.69
N TYR A 21 0.69 1.74 5.09
CA TYR A 21 0.02 0.44 5.17
C TYR A 21 -0.04 -0.09 6.61
N GLN A 22 1.00 0.12 7.42
CA GLN A 22 0.99 -0.25 8.84
C GLN A 22 -0.15 0.44 9.61
N LYS A 23 -0.39 1.73 9.36
CA LYS A 23 -1.50 2.47 9.98
C LYS A 23 -2.85 1.87 9.60
N PHE A 24 -3.02 1.48 8.33
CA PHE A 24 -4.23 0.81 7.86
C PHE A 24 -4.45 -0.53 8.59
N VAL A 25 -3.41 -1.36 8.70
CA VAL A 25 -3.46 -2.64 9.42
C VAL A 25 -3.87 -2.45 10.87
N GLN A 26 -3.25 -1.49 11.57
CA GLN A 26 -3.57 -1.20 12.98
C GLN A 26 -5.01 -0.72 13.18
N ALA A 27 -5.53 0.09 12.24
CA ALA A 27 -6.88 0.63 12.33
C ALA A 27 -7.98 -0.39 12.01
N THR A 28 -7.69 -1.38 11.16
CA THR A 28 -8.70 -2.30 10.62
C THR A 28 -8.56 -3.75 11.09
N GLY A 29 -7.43 -4.10 11.71
CA GLY A 29 -7.10 -5.48 12.05
C GLY A 29 -6.80 -6.36 10.84
N HIS A 30 -6.48 -5.77 9.68
CA HIS A 30 -6.14 -6.50 8.47
C HIS A 30 -4.79 -7.24 8.60
N ARG A 31 -4.50 -8.17 7.69
CA ARG A 31 -3.22 -8.87 7.68
C ARG A 31 -2.06 -7.94 7.32
N THR A 32 -0.93 -8.13 7.99
CA THR A 32 0.36 -7.51 7.62
C THR A 32 0.85 -8.05 6.27
N ALA A 33 1.81 -7.36 5.66
CA ALA A 33 2.42 -7.85 4.43
C ALA A 33 3.19 -9.16 4.70
N LEU A 34 3.18 -10.07 3.73
CA LEU A 34 3.70 -11.44 3.92
C LEU A 34 5.22 -11.51 4.15
N TYR A 35 5.96 -10.52 3.69
CA TYR A 35 7.41 -10.45 3.82
C TYR A 35 7.86 -9.74 5.12
N TRP A 36 6.92 -9.29 5.96
CA TRP A 36 7.21 -8.68 7.26
C TRP A 36 7.47 -9.77 8.30
N LEU A 37 8.69 -9.79 8.84
CA LEU A 37 9.08 -10.72 9.91
C LEU A 37 8.26 -10.44 11.17
N ASP A 38 7.64 -11.47 11.73
CA ASP A 38 6.75 -11.38 12.90
C ASP A 38 5.60 -10.37 12.75
N GLY A 39 5.20 -10.05 11.52
CA GLY A 39 4.18 -9.02 11.26
C GLY A 39 4.63 -7.59 11.59
N LYS A 40 5.93 -7.37 11.78
CA LYS A 40 6.50 -6.06 12.08
C LYS A 40 7.00 -5.38 10.82
N LEU A 41 6.78 -4.08 10.75
CA LEU A 41 7.33 -3.22 9.71
C LEU A 41 8.85 -3.42 9.62
N PRO A 42 9.40 -3.84 8.46
CA PRO A 42 10.84 -4.01 8.31
C PRO A 42 11.55 -2.66 8.39
N THR A 43 12.55 -2.58 9.27
CA THR A 43 13.37 -1.38 9.46
C THR A 43 14.11 -1.03 8.17
N GLY A 44 14.05 0.23 7.75
CA GLY A 44 14.68 0.74 6.53
C GLY A 44 13.87 0.53 5.26
N GLN A 45 12.62 0.06 5.36
CA GLN A 45 11.68 -0.07 4.24
C GLN A 45 10.38 0.70 4.50
N GLU A 46 10.41 1.76 5.30
CA GLU A 46 9.20 2.46 5.72
C GLU A 46 8.57 3.34 4.63
N THR A 47 9.37 3.74 3.63
CA THR A 47 9.05 4.66 2.53
C THR A 47 8.77 3.95 1.22
#